data_AF-A0A8T7FYK6-F1
#
_entry.id   AF-A0A8T7FYK6-F1
#
_cell.length_a   1.000
_cell.length_b   1.000
_cell.length_c   1.000
_cell.angle_alpha   90.00
_cell.angle_beta   90.00
_cell.angle_gamma   90.00
#
_symmetry.space_group_name_H-M   'P 1'
#
loop_
_entity.id
_entity.type
_entity.pdbx_description
1 polymer ?
#
loop_
_entity_poly.entity_id
_entity_poly.type
_entity_poly.pdbx_seq_one_letter_code
_entity_poly.pdbx_strand_id
1 'polypeptide(L)'
;MAVSIFQTGDGGATWNRVYTNDPNLAGAGETLPLGGIKNLILPLDPQTAWVGGVIYAPGQAYLYRSDDGGKTWFQINLALPADASESELSVQGILFVSPTEGLLVIRMTSAAPKTIVYATEDGGNTWSLLPVTFEGYGILETPSAQEMIFYSADKFYVTNDAGETVTVVTPEIAFGESILDMSFANSRTGWVVTTSPSNERLLYKTTDSGATWTPLIP
;
A
#
# COMPACT_ATOMS: atom_id res chain seq x y z
N MET A 1 22.90 -2.33 -8.08
CA MET A 1 23.11 -1.30 -7.03
C MET A 1 23.03 -1.98 -5.69
N ALA A 2 23.82 -1.56 -4.70
CA ALA A 2 23.76 -2.15 -3.37
C ALA A 2 22.42 -1.84 -2.68
N VAL A 3 22.05 -2.68 -1.72
CA VAL A 3 20.90 -2.49 -0.82
C VAL A 3 21.43 -2.41 0.60
N SER A 4 20.90 -1.51 1.41
CA SER A 4 21.24 -1.44 2.84
C SER A 4 20.00 -1.10 3.65
N ILE A 5 19.91 -1.68 4.84
CA ILE A 5 18.90 -1.33 5.84
C ILE A 5 19.59 -0.65 7.01
N PHE A 6 19.02 0.46 7.45
CA PHE A 6 19.47 1.20 8.62
C PHE A 6 18.36 1.21 9.67
N GLN A 7 18.73 1.11 10.93
CA GLN A 7 17.83 1.15 12.08
C GLN A 7 18.29 2.23 13.05
N THR A 8 17.32 2.88 13.70
CA THR A 8 17.53 3.84 14.79
C THR A 8 16.79 3.38 16.04
N GLY A 9 17.37 3.64 17.21
CA GLY A 9 16.73 3.43 18.52
C GLY A 9 16.53 4.73 19.31
N ASP A 10 16.89 5.88 18.72
CA ASP A 10 16.96 7.18 19.40
C ASP A 10 16.15 8.27 18.66
N GLY A 11 15.09 7.87 17.97
CA GLY A 11 14.22 8.80 17.23
C GLY A 11 14.85 9.37 15.97
N GLY A 12 15.85 8.69 15.40
CA GLY A 12 16.52 9.09 14.16
C GLY A 12 17.72 10.02 14.36
N ALA A 13 18.17 10.23 15.60
CA ALA A 13 19.38 11.00 15.88
C ALA A 13 20.65 10.25 15.40
N THR A 14 20.67 8.93 15.56
CA THR A 14 21.71 8.05 15.01
C THR A 14 21.09 6.85 14.29
N TRP A 15 21.84 6.35 13.29
CA TRP A 15 21.44 5.26 12.41
C TRP A 15 22.55 4.23 12.31
N ASN A 16 22.22 2.97 12.54
CA ASN A 16 23.12 1.84 12.41
C ASN A 16 22.75 1.01 11.19
N ARG A 17 23.71 0.68 10.33
CA ARG A 17 23.49 -0.25 9.22
C ARG A 17 23.40 -1.67 9.77
N VAL A 18 22.22 -2.28 9.68
CA VAL A 18 21.95 -3.64 10.19
C VAL A 18 22.03 -4.71 9.09
N TYR A 19 21.92 -4.30 7.82
CA TYR A 19 22.04 -5.18 6.67
C TYR A 19 22.67 -4.48 5.48
N THR A 20 23.43 -5.23 4.68
CA THR A 20 23.96 -4.78 3.39
C THR A 20 24.04 -5.94 2.41
N ASN A 21 23.53 -5.72 1.20
CA ASN A 21 23.79 -6.52 0.02
C ASN A 21 24.54 -5.64 -0.99
N ASP A 22 25.86 -5.79 -1.10
CA ASP A 22 26.67 -5.08 -2.10
C ASP A 22 27.48 -6.11 -2.89
N PRO A 23 27.24 -6.27 -4.20
CA PRO A 23 27.94 -7.27 -5.02
C PRO A 23 29.45 -7.05 -5.12
N ASN A 24 29.96 -5.89 -4.67
CA ASN A 24 31.39 -5.58 -4.68
C ASN A 24 32.07 -5.85 -3.33
N LEU A 25 31.34 -6.26 -2.29
CA LEU A 25 31.87 -6.52 -0.96
C LEU A 25 31.86 -8.02 -0.64
N ALA A 26 32.96 -8.51 -0.08
CA ALA A 26 33.02 -9.87 0.45
C ALA A 26 32.08 -10.01 1.67
N GLY A 27 31.26 -11.05 1.69
CA GLY A 27 30.32 -11.32 2.79
C GLY A 27 29.04 -10.48 2.78
N ALA A 28 28.68 -9.89 1.63
CA ALA A 28 27.38 -9.26 1.43
C ALA A 28 26.24 -10.25 1.76
N GLY A 29 25.22 -9.79 2.48
CA GLY A 29 24.04 -10.59 2.74
C GLY A 29 23.17 -10.65 1.49
N GLU A 30 22.67 -11.82 1.10
CA GLU A 30 21.94 -12.00 -0.17
C GLU A 30 20.42 -12.15 0.00
N THR A 31 19.92 -11.98 1.22
CA THR A 31 18.53 -12.29 1.60
C THR A 31 17.51 -11.25 1.11
N LEU A 32 17.91 -10.00 0.88
CA LEU A 32 17.17 -9.02 0.07
C LEU A 32 17.83 -8.87 -1.30
N PRO A 33 17.08 -8.98 -2.40
CA PRO A 33 17.68 -8.96 -3.72
C PRO A 33 18.07 -7.54 -4.15
N LEU A 34 19.15 -7.46 -4.93
CA LEU A 34 19.66 -6.22 -5.53
C LEU A 34 18.69 -5.63 -6.58
N GLY A 35 17.90 -6.49 -7.23
CA GLY A 35 16.92 -6.11 -8.24
C GLY A 35 15.59 -5.61 -7.66
N GLY A 36 14.75 -5.09 -8.56
CA GLY A 36 13.45 -4.51 -8.23
C GLY A 36 13.53 -3.12 -7.62
N ILE A 37 12.39 -2.44 -7.58
CA ILE A 37 12.22 -1.17 -6.88
C ILE A 37 11.63 -1.47 -5.51
N LYS A 38 12.28 -1.00 -4.45
CA LYS A 38 11.77 -1.04 -3.08
C LYS A 38 11.10 0.30 -2.82
N ASN A 39 9.81 0.29 -2.55
CA ASN A 39 9.00 1.49 -2.35
C ASN A 39 8.39 1.55 -0.94
N LEU A 40 8.56 0.49 -0.15
CA LEU A 40 7.96 0.36 1.18
C LEU A 40 8.95 -0.29 2.15
N ILE A 41 9.03 0.27 3.35
CA ILE A 41 9.52 -0.43 4.55
C ILE A 41 8.51 -0.20 5.67
N LEU A 42 8.10 -1.26 6.37
CA LEU A 42 7.17 -1.19 7.49
C LEU A 42 7.72 -2.00 8.67
N PRO A 43 8.18 -1.35 9.75
CA PRO A 43 8.44 -2.05 11.01
C PRO A 43 7.12 -2.33 11.76
N LEU A 44 6.91 -3.58 12.21
CA LEU A 44 5.85 -3.90 13.18
C LEU A 44 6.32 -3.61 14.61
N ASP A 45 7.54 -4.04 14.90
CA ASP A 45 8.19 -3.96 16.19
C ASP A 45 9.73 -3.93 15.98
N PRO A 46 10.56 -3.88 17.04
CA PRO A 46 12.02 -3.82 16.88
C PRO A 46 12.67 -5.01 16.13
N GLN A 47 11.98 -6.14 16.03
CA GLN A 47 12.45 -7.38 15.42
C GLN A 47 11.79 -7.64 14.06
N THR A 48 10.49 -7.41 13.94
CA THR A 48 9.72 -7.73 12.74
C THR A 48 9.51 -6.53 11.84
N ALA A 49 9.84 -6.67 10.56
CA ALA A 49 9.64 -5.64 9.54
C ALA A 49 9.40 -6.24 8.15
N TRP A 50 8.74 -5.47 7.27
CA TRP A 50 8.56 -5.82 5.86
C TRP A 50 9.23 -4.83 4.94
N VAL A 51 9.64 -5.34 3.77
CA VAL A 51 10.02 -4.56 2.60
C VAL A 51 9.09 -4.95 1.46
N GLY A 52 8.40 -3.95 0.92
CA GLY A 52 7.56 -4.07 -0.26
C GLY A 52 8.20 -3.40 -1.48
N GLY A 53 7.78 -3.83 -2.65
CA GLY A 53 8.32 -3.32 -3.89
C GLY A 53 7.58 -3.79 -5.13
N VAL A 54 8.29 -3.68 -6.24
CA VAL A 54 7.94 -4.27 -7.54
C VAL A 54 9.19 -4.86 -8.17
N ILE A 55 9.02 -6.00 -8.81
CA ILE A 55 9.97 -6.53 -9.78
C ILE A 55 9.31 -6.48 -11.15
N TYR A 56 10.07 -6.08 -12.18
CA TYR A 56 9.60 -6.03 -13.57
C TYR A 56 9.58 -7.45 -14.18
N ALA A 57 8.87 -8.35 -13.51
CA ALA A 57 8.66 -9.72 -13.90
C ALA A 57 7.22 -10.09 -13.54
N PRO A 58 6.40 -10.56 -14.51
CA PRO A 58 5.04 -10.95 -14.24
C PRO A 58 4.92 -12.09 -13.21
N GLY A 59 3.82 -12.13 -12.47
CA GLY A 59 3.50 -13.24 -11.55
C GLY A 59 4.35 -13.32 -10.29
N GLN A 60 5.11 -12.27 -9.94
CA GLN A 60 5.95 -12.24 -8.76
C GLN A 60 5.67 -11.01 -7.89
N ALA A 61 5.25 -11.25 -6.64
CA ALA A 61 5.16 -10.21 -5.62
C ALA A 61 6.53 -9.96 -4.99
N TYR A 62 6.93 -8.69 -4.91
CA TYR A 62 8.14 -8.28 -4.19
C TYR A 62 7.77 -7.94 -2.75
N LEU A 63 7.71 -8.96 -1.90
CA LEU A 63 7.39 -8.83 -0.48
C LEU A 63 8.37 -9.66 0.35
N TYR A 64 9.07 -9.00 1.26
CA TYR A 64 10.06 -9.62 2.13
C TYR A 64 9.77 -9.28 3.59
N ARG A 65 10.04 -10.22 4.49
CA ARG A 65 9.88 -10.08 5.94
C ARG A 65 11.21 -10.36 6.64
N SER A 66 11.50 -9.61 7.69
CA SER A 66 12.54 -9.89 8.67
C SER A 66 11.90 -10.14 10.03
N ASP A 67 12.51 -10.99 10.86
CA ASP A 67 12.12 -11.25 12.25
C ASP A 67 13.31 -11.11 13.22
N ASP A 68 14.42 -10.52 12.76
CA ASP A 68 15.68 -10.41 13.51
C ASP A 68 16.24 -8.97 13.55
N GLY A 69 15.36 -7.98 13.40
CA GLY A 69 15.70 -6.56 13.39
C GLY A 69 16.27 -6.08 12.06
N GLY A 70 15.87 -6.73 10.96
CA GLY A 70 16.29 -6.36 9.60
C GLY A 70 17.64 -6.93 9.16
N LYS A 71 18.20 -7.92 9.87
CA LYS A 71 19.52 -8.52 9.56
C LYS A 71 19.41 -9.62 8.51
N THR A 72 18.32 -10.39 8.50
CA THR A 72 17.98 -11.36 7.47
C THR A 72 16.55 -11.15 6.99
N TRP A 73 16.28 -11.53 5.74
CA TRP A 73 15.02 -11.27 5.06
C TRP A 73 14.54 -12.48 4.28
N PHE A 74 13.26 -12.79 4.35
CA PHE A 74 12.65 -13.96 3.71
C PHE A 74 11.55 -13.49 2.78
N GLN A 75 11.51 -14.03 1.57
CA GLN A 75 10.43 -13.74 0.64
C GLN A 75 9.12 -14.35 1.13
N ILE A 76 8.06 -13.56 1.15
CA ILE A 76 6.71 -14.02 1.44
C ILE A 76 6.05 -14.45 0.14
N ASN A 77 5.70 -15.73 0.05
CA ASN A 77 4.98 -16.29 -1.08
C ASN A 77 3.48 -16.11 -0.86
N LEU A 78 2.81 -15.46 -1.82
CA LEU A 78 1.38 -15.22 -1.78
C LEU A 78 0.66 -16.22 -2.71
N ALA A 79 -0.53 -16.65 -2.31
CA ALA A 79 -1.46 -17.29 -3.24
C ALA A 79 -2.00 -16.21 -4.20
N LEU A 80 -1.41 -16.12 -5.38
CA LEU A 80 -1.77 -15.10 -6.37
C LEU A 80 -3.01 -15.51 -7.18
N PRO A 81 -3.85 -14.54 -7.60
CA PRO A 81 -4.91 -14.78 -8.57
C PRO A 81 -4.35 -15.38 -9.87
N ALA A 82 -5.17 -16.14 -10.60
CA ALA A 82 -4.74 -16.83 -11.83
C ALA A 82 -4.19 -15.86 -12.91
N ASP A 83 -4.73 -14.65 -13.00
CA ASP A 83 -4.31 -13.62 -13.95
C ASP A 83 -3.08 -12.82 -13.51
N ALA A 84 -2.52 -13.13 -12.33
CA ALA A 84 -1.28 -12.51 -11.88
C ALA A 84 -0.07 -12.89 -12.72
N SER A 85 -0.09 -14.04 -13.42
CA SER A 85 1.00 -14.44 -14.32
C SER A 85 1.25 -13.46 -15.46
N GLU A 86 0.25 -12.65 -15.80
CA GLU A 86 0.33 -11.64 -16.88
C GLU A 86 0.45 -10.20 -16.35
N SER A 87 0.61 -10.05 -15.03
CA SER A 87 0.61 -8.76 -14.36
C SER A 87 1.94 -8.51 -13.66
N GLU A 88 2.45 -7.28 -13.71
CA GLU A 88 3.46 -6.81 -12.78
C GLU A 88 2.79 -6.51 -11.43
N LEU A 89 3.33 -7.03 -10.33
CA LEU A 89 2.77 -6.88 -9.00
C LEU A 89 3.59 -5.87 -8.19
N SER A 90 2.94 -4.79 -7.79
CA SER A 90 3.56 -3.74 -6.97
C SER A 90 2.86 -3.65 -5.63
N VAL A 91 3.59 -3.92 -4.55
CA VAL A 91 3.12 -3.69 -3.18
C VAL A 91 2.95 -2.18 -3.00
N GLN A 92 1.71 -1.74 -2.77
CA GLN A 92 1.39 -0.33 -2.56
C GLN A 92 1.41 0.05 -1.09
N GLY A 93 1.07 -0.87 -0.20
CA GLY A 93 0.98 -0.60 1.23
C GLY A 93 0.80 -1.86 2.04
N ILE A 94 1.23 -1.79 3.30
CA ILE A 94 0.97 -2.77 4.33
C ILE A 94 0.51 -2.00 5.56
N LEU A 95 -0.53 -2.49 6.23
CA LEU A 95 -1.09 -1.92 7.44
C LEU A 95 -1.25 -3.03 8.48
N PHE A 96 -0.90 -2.75 9.73
CA PHE A 96 -1.26 -3.60 10.87
C PHE A 96 -2.17 -2.81 11.80
N VAL A 97 -3.35 -3.36 12.08
CA VAL A 97 -4.31 -2.80 13.04
C VAL A 97 -4.12 -3.40 14.44
N SER A 98 -3.48 -4.57 14.50
CA SER A 98 -2.98 -5.19 15.72
C SER A 98 -1.69 -5.95 15.41
N PRO A 99 -0.97 -6.52 16.40
CA PRO A 99 0.22 -7.32 16.13
C PRO A 99 -0.03 -8.55 15.24
N THR A 100 -1.28 -8.99 15.11
CA THR A 100 -1.66 -10.18 14.34
C THR A 100 -2.50 -9.85 13.12
N GLU A 101 -3.29 -8.78 13.15
CA GLU A 101 -4.23 -8.44 12.08
C GLU A 101 -3.69 -7.30 11.21
N GLY A 102 -3.73 -7.49 9.89
CA GLY A 102 -3.24 -6.50 8.94
C GLY A 102 -3.75 -6.70 7.52
N LEU A 103 -3.50 -5.69 6.69
CA LEU A 103 -3.82 -5.67 5.27
C LEU A 103 -2.55 -5.50 4.42
N LEU A 104 -2.55 -6.11 3.23
CA LEU A 104 -1.53 -5.96 2.21
C LEU A 104 -2.21 -5.55 0.90
N VAL A 105 -1.80 -4.41 0.35
CA VAL A 105 -2.35 -3.85 -0.89
C VAL A 105 -1.39 -4.10 -2.03
N ILE A 106 -1.87 -4.72 -3.10
CA ILE A 106 -1.10 -4.99 -4.31
C ILE A 106 -1.81 -4.41 -5.51
N ARG A 107 -1.09 -3.56 -6.26
CA ARG A 107 -1.51 -3.15 -7.60
C ARG A 107 -0.99 -4.17 -8.62
N MET A 108 -1.90 -4.66 -9.45
CA MET A 108 -1.61 -5.50 -10.61
C MET A 108 -1.67 -4.64 -11.87
N THR A 109 -0.52 -4.47 -12.51
CA THR A 109 -0.39 -3.70 -13.75
C THR A 109 -0.38 -4.66 -14.93
N SER A 110 -1.40 -4.56 -15.80
CA SER A 110 -1.55 -5.34 -17.03
C SER A 110 -2.42 -4.57 -18.03
N ALA A 111 -2.96 -5.25 -19.06
CA ALA A 111 -3.97 -4.66 -19.95
C ALA A 111 -5.29 -4.29 -19.23
N ALA A 112 -5.60 -4.97 -18.12
CA ALA A 112 -6.73 -4.69 -17.23
C ALA A 112 -6.17 -4.44 -15.81
N PRO A 113 -5.67 -3.23 -15.54
CA PRO A 113 -5.05 -2.92 -14.26
C PRO A 113 -6.08 -2.96 -13.15
N LYS A 114 -5.67 -3.44 -11.98
CA LYS A 114 -6.54 -3.54 -10.79
C LYS A 114 -5.71 -3.49 -9.51
N THR A 115 -6.38 -3.24 -8.39
CA THR A 115 -5.81 -3.34 -7.04
C THR A 115 -6.54 -4.43 -6.27
N ILE A 116 -5.76 -5.33 -5.67
CA ILE A 116 -6.23 -6.41 -4.82
C ILE A 116 -5.72 -6.20 -3.38
N VAL A 117 -6.47 -6.74 -2.42
CA VAL A 117 -6.15 -6.61 -1.00
C VAL A 117 -6.11 -7.99 -0.36
N TYR A 118 -5.08 -8.25 0.42
CA TYR A 118 -4.98 -9.43 1.27
C TYR A 118 -5.14 -9.04 2.74
N ALA A 119 -5.64 -9.95 3.56
CA ALA A 119 -5.67 -9.84 5.00
C ALA A 119 -4.78 -10.91 5.65
N THR A 120 -4.26 -10.60 6.83
CA THR A 120 -3.54 -11.54 7.71
C THR A 120 -4.18 -11.50 9.10
N GLU A 121 -4.16 -12.65 9.79
CA GLU A 121 -4.58 -12.80 11.19
C GLU A 121 -3.46 -13.38 12.06
N ASP A 122 -2.25 -13.55 11.51
CA ASP A 122 -1.11 -14.19 12.16
C ASP A 122 0.16 -13.33 12.12
N GLY A 123 0.01 -12.01 11.98
CA GLY A 123 1.12 -11.06 11.99
C GLY A 123 1.88 -11.08 10.67
N GLY A 124 1.21 -11.35 9.55
CA GLY A 124 1.79 -11.37 8.21
C GLY A 124 2.64 -12.60 7.91
N ASN A 125 2.46 -13.71 8.64
CA ASN A 125 3.07 -14.99 8.31
C ASN A 125 2.33 -15.63 7.12
N THR A 126 1.01 -15.54 7.12
CA THR A 126 0.14 -15.93 6.00
C THR A 126 -0.81 -14.80 5.62
N TRP A 127 -1.20 -14.81 4.35
CA TRP A 127 -2.04 -13.77 3.75
C TRP A 127 -3.15 -14.43 2.92
N SER A 128 -4.38 -13.98 3.12
CA SER A 128 -5.58 -14.48 2.43
C SER A 128 -6.18 -13.36 1.59
N LEU A 129 -6.48 -13.65 0.32
CA LEU A 129 -7.05 -12.68 -0.61
C LEU A 129 -8.48 -12.31 -0.18
N LEU A 130 -8.78 -11.02 -0.07
CA LEU A 130 -10.13 -10.52 0.20
C LEU A 130 -11.00 -10.62 -1.07
N PRO A 131 -12.34 -10.72 -0.92
CA PRO A 131 -13.24 -10.89 -2.07
C PRO A 131 -13.38 -9.62 -2.94
N VAL A 132 -12.84 -8.48 -2.51
CA VAL A 132 -12.87 -7.23 -3.25
C VAL A 132 -11.73 -7.11 -4.25
N THR A 133 -12.05 -6.54 -5.41
CA THR A 133 -11.09 -6.09 -6.42
C THR A 133 -11.49 -4.70 -6.88
N PHE A 134 -10.51 -3.80 -6.94
CA PHE A 134 -10.70 -2.43 -7.38
C PHE A 134 -10.14 -2.25 -8.78
N GLU A 135 -11.00 -2.04 -9.77
CA GLU A 135 -10.61 -1.95 -11.17
C GLU A 135 -9.98 -0.59 -11.51
N GLY A 136 -9.00 -0.62 -12.40
CA GLY A 136 -8.28 0.55 -12.88
C GLY A 136 -7.12 1.00 -12.00
N TYR A 137 -6.59 2.17 -12.34
CA TYR A 137 -5.63 2.88 -11.51
C TYR A 137 -6.38 3.83 -10.58
N GLY A 138 -5.94 3.88 -9.33
CA GLY A 138 -6.56 4.75 -8.34
C GLY A 138 -5.73 4.86 -7.07
N ILE A 139 -6.24 5.64 -6.14
CA ILE A 139 -5.68 5.78 -4.79
C ILE A 139 -6.54 4.93 -3.86
N LEU A 140 -5.92 4.13 -2.99
CA LEU A 140 -6.61 3.35 -1.97
C LEU A 140 -6.22 3.84 -0.59
N GLU A 141 -7.21 4.20 0.22
CA GLU A 141 -7.07 4.47 1.64
C GLU A 141 -7.69 3.32 2.44
N THR A 142 -7.05 2.97 3.55
CA THR A 142 -7.50 1.89 4.46
C THR A 142 -7.55 2.40 5.91
N PRO A 143 -8.59 3.18 6.28
CA PRO A 143 -8.69 3.72 7.63
C PRO A 143 -8.74 2.65 8.73
N SER A 144 -9.21 1.45 8.39
CA SER A 144 -9.18 0.26 9.24
C SER A 144 -9.09 -1.00 8.38
N ALA A 145 -9.01 -2.17 9.01
CA ALA A 145 -9.02 -3.44 8.29
C ALA A 145 -10.38 -3.75 7.62
N GLN A 146 -11.46 -3.08 8.06
CA GLN A 146 -12.82 -3.27 7.55
C GLN A 146 -13.22 -2.17 6.57
N GLU A 147 -12.67 -0.96 6.73
CA GLU A 147 -13.02 0.19 5.91
C GLU A 147 -11.95 0.43 4.85
N MET A 148 -12.38 0.47 3.59
CA MET A 148 -11.51 0.83 2.47
C MET A 148 -12.22 1.82 1.55
N ILE A 149 -11.49 2.82 1.08
CA ILE A 149 -11.95 3.82 0.13
C ILE A 149 -10.99 3.81 -1.05
N PHE A 150 -11.48 3.47 -2.22
CA PHE A 150 -10.72 3.55 -3.47
C PHE A 150 -11.30 4.64 -4.37
N TYR A 151 -10.46 5.52 -4.91
CA TYR A 151 -10.87 6.51 -5.90
C TYR A 151 -10.27 6.17 -7.27
N SER A 152 -11.12 5.98 -8.27
CA SER A 152 -10.74 5.68 -9.65
C SER A 152 -11.84 6.14 -10.60
N ALA A 153 -11.44 6.65 -11.78
CA ALA A 153 -12.36 7.08 -12.85
C ALA A 153 -13.56 7.92 -12.34
N ASP A 154 -13.26 8.92 -11.51
CA ASP A 154 -14.23 9.87 -10.92
C ASP A 154 -15.27 9.27 -9.97
N LYS A 155 -14.98 8.08 -9.41
CA LYS A 155 -15.85 7.40 -8.45
C LYS A 155 -15.09 6.97 -7.21
N PHE A 156 -15.79 6.99 -6.08
CA PHE A 156 -15.35 6.32 -4.87
C PHE A 156 -15.98 4.94 -4.77
N TYR A 157 -15.18 3.97 -4.35
CA TYR A 157 -15.61 2.61 -4.03
C TYR A 157 -15.35 2.43 -2.55
N VAL A 158 -16.43 2.27 -1.78
CA VAL A 158 -16.40 2.28 -0.32
C VAL A 158 -16.90 0.94 0.20
N THR A 159 -16.11 0.32 1.06
CA THR A 159 -16.50 -0.88 1.83
C THR A 159 -16.35 -0.61 3.32
N ASN A 160 -17.19 -1.26 4.12
CA ASN A 160 -17.21 -1.21 5.59
C ASN A 160 -17.11 -2.62 6.21
N ASP A 161 -16.88 -3.62 5.37
CA ASP A 161 -16.97 -5.04 5.70
C ASP A 161 -15.85 -5.83 5.03
N ALA A 162 -14.64 -5.25 4.99
CA ALA A 162 -13.44 -5.87 4.43
C ALA A 162 -13.59 -6.34 2.98
N GLY A 163 -14.45 -5.65 2.21
CA GLY A 163 -14.65 -5.92 0.79
C GLY A 163 -15.73 -6.95 0.48
N GLU A 164 -16.48 -7.45 1.47
CA GLU A 164 -17.65 -8.31 1.23
C GLU A 164 -18.72 -7.58 0.41
N THR A 165 -18.93 -6.29 0.70
CA THR A 165 -19.78 -5.41 -0.11
C THR A 165 -19.08 -4.10 -0.45
N VAL A 166 -19.37 -3.58 -1.66
CA VAL A 166 -18.81 -2.33 -2.17
C VAL A 166 -19.93 -1.41 -2.60
N THR A 167 -19.97 -0.22 -2.03
CA THR A 167 -20.83 0.88 -2.46
C THR A 167 -20.05 1.79 -3.40
N VAL A 168 -20.61 2.04 -4.58
CA VAL A 168 -20.03 2.99 -5.54
C VAL A 168 -20.69 4.35 -5.36
N VAL A 169 -19.88 5.37 -5.08
CA VAL A 169 -20.33 6.74 -4.83
C VAL A 169 -19.80 7.65 -5.93
N THR A 170 -20.70 8.39 -6.58
CA THR A 170 -20.34 9.45 -7.51
C THR A 170 -20.38 10.78 -6.76
N PRO A 171 -19.26 11.53 -6.69
CA PRO A 171 -19.23 12.81 -6.00
C PRO A 171 -20.11 13.86 -6.69
N GLU A 172 -20.71 14.76 -5.91
CA GLU A 172 -21.49 15.90 -6.43
C GLU A 172 -20.64 16.87 -7.27
N ILE A 173 -19.35 16.94 -6.98
CA ILE A 173 -18.38 17.78 -7.68
C ILE A 173 -17.44 16.94 -8.53
N ALA A 174 -17.06 17.46 -9.70
CA ALA A 174 -16.01 16.87 -10.53
C ALA A 174 -14.64 17.35 -10.06
N PHE A 175 -13.74 16.43 -9.73
CA PHE A 175 -12.41 16.72 -9.20
C PHE A 175 -11.35 17.06 -10.27
N GLY A 176 -11.76 17.35 -11.51
CA GLY A 176 -10.84 17.45 -12.65
C GLY A 176 -10.36 16.07 -13.11
N GLU A 177 -9.20 15.99 -13.76
CA GLU A 177 -8.69 14.71 -14.33
C GLU A 177 -8.27 13.68 -13.26
N SER A 178 -7.91 14.11 -12.05
CA SER A 178 -7.65 13.25 -10.88
C SER A 178 -7.54 14.09 -9.60
N ILE A 179 -7.82 13.46 -8.45
CA ILE A 179 -7.34 13.97 -7.17
C ILE A 179 -5.83 13.78 -7.06
N LEU A 180 -5.14 14.68 -6.35
CA LEU A 180 -3.70 14.56 -6.10
C LEU A 180 -3.41 13.57 -4.98
N ASP A 181 -4.21 13.65 -3.92
CA ASP A 181 -4.07 12.82 -2.73
C ASP A 181 -5.39 12.79 -1.96
N MET A 182 -5.56 11.78 -1.11
CA MET A 182 -6.70 11.67 -0.21
C MET A 182 -6.30 11.08 1.12
N SER A 183 -7.06 11.43 2.16
CA SER A 183 -6.90 10.83 3.48
C SER A 183 -8.26 10.66 4.12
N PHE A 184 -8.55 9.47 4.62
CA PHE A 184 -9.81 9.17 5.27
C PHE A 184 -9.59 8.75 6.73
N ALA A 185 -10.34 9.37 7.64
CA ALA A 185 -10.32 8.99 9.05
C ALA A 185 -11.24 7.80 9.36
N ASN A 186 -12.21 7.55 8.48
CA ASN A 186 -13.12 6.40 8.45
C ASN A 186 -13.81 6.39 7.07
N SER A 187 -14.69 5.43 6.82
CA SER A 187 -15.40 5.31 5.53
C SER A 187 -16.27 6.52 5.15
N ARG A 188 -16.62 7.38 6.10
CA ARG A 188 -17.50 8.54 5.87
C ARG A 188 -16.77 9.87 5.84
N THR A 189 -15.75 10.03 6.67
CA THR A 189 -15.06 11.31 6.88
C THR A 189 -13.67 11.28 6.28
N GLY A 190 -13.45 12.15 5.30
CA GLY A 190 -12.17 12.24 4.61
C GLY A 190 -11.93 13.58 3.97
N TRP A 191 -10.72 13.73 3.43
CA TRP A 191 -10.22 14.91 2.78
C TRP A 191 -9.59 14.53 1.45
N VAL A 192 -9.73 15.40 0.46
CA VAL A 192 -9.04 15.28 -0.83
C VAL A 192 -8.34 16.59 -1.15
N VAL A 193 -7.15 16.48 -1.71
CA VAL A 193 -6.44 17.61 -2.31
C VAL A 193 -6.55 17.49 -3.81
N THR A 194 -6.98 18.57 -4.46
CA THR A 194 -7.09 18.64 -5.92
C THR A 194 -6.40 19.88 -6.47
N THR A 195 -6.35 19.97 -7.80
CA THR A 195 -5.82 21.13 -8.51
C THR A 195 -6.92 21.75 -9.36
N SER A 196 -7.15 23.05 -9.23
CA SER A 196 -8.08 23.79 -10.08
C SER A 196 -7.53 23.92 -11.51
N PRO A 197 -8.38 24.28 -12.51
CA PRO A 197 -7.89 24.62 -13.85
C PRO A 197 -6.88 25.79 -13.88
N SER A 198 -6.88 26.67 -12.87
CA SER A 198 -5.91 27.76 -12.69
C SER A 198 -4.65 27.34 -11.92
N ASN A 199 -4.47 26.04 -11.67
CA ASN A 199 -3.34 25.45 -10.95
C ASN A 199 -3.28 25.84 -9.46
N GLU A 200 -4.44 26.12 -8.85
CA GLU A 200 -4.55 26.35 -7.40
C GLU A 200 -4.83 25.03 -6.69
N ARG A 201 -4.18 24.81 -5.54
CA ARG A 201 -4.47 23.63 -4.70
C ARG A 201 -5.73 23.88 -3.88
N LEU A 202 -6.68 22.96 -4.01
CA LEU A 202 -7.94 23.01 -3.28
C LEU A 202 -8.00 21.83 -2.31
N LEU A 203 -8.47 22.09 -1.09
CA LEU A 203 -8.71 21.08 -0.07
C LEU A 203 -10.22 20.96 0.11
N TYR A 204 -10.75 19.74 0.00
CA TYR A 204 -12.15 19.46 0.27
C TYR A 204 -12.28 18.46 1.41
N LYS A 205 -13.41 18.52 2.11
CA LYS A 205 -13.80 17.57 3.15
C LYS A 205 -15.15 16.95 2.84
N THR A 206 -15.28 15.66 3.07
CA THR A 206 -16.56 14.92 3.09
C THR A 206 -16.86 14.40 4.49
N THR A 207 -18.14 14.20 4.78
CA THR A 207 -18.62 13.48 5.97
C THR A 207 -19.67 12.41 5.63
N ASP A 208 -19.84 12.10 4.34
CA ASP A 208 -20.85 11.21 3.78
C ASP A 208 -20.27 10.29 2.69
N SER A 209 -19.05 9.78 2.92
CA SER A 209 -18.39 8.79 2.06
C SER A 209 -18.08 9.30 0.64
N GLY A 210 -17.85 10.61 0.53
CA GLY A 210 -17.46 11.24 -0.73
C GLY A 210 -18.64 11.60 -1.64
N ALA A 211 -19.88 11.54 -1.15
CA ALA A 211 -21.04 11.97 -1.92
C ALA A 211 -21.06 13.50 -2.05
N THR A 212 -20.91 14.23 -0.93
CA THR A 212 -20.82 15.69 -0.92
C THR A 212 -19.49 16.16 -0.35
N TRP A 213 -19.05 17.32 -0.82
CA TRP A 213 -17.72 17.88 -0.52
C TRP A 213 -17.81 19.37 -0.22
N THR A 214 -17.29 19.75 0.95
CA THR A 214 -17.18 21.15 1.36
C THR A 214 -15.75 21.64 1.16
N PRO A 215 -15.51 22.74 0.43
CA PRO A 215 -14.18 23.32 0.32
C PRO A 215 -13.73 23.84 1.69
N LEU A 216 -12.51 23.50 2.07
CA LEU A 216 -11.82 24.09 3.21
C LEU A 216 -10.92 25.20 2.67
N ILE A 217 -11.31 26.45 2.91
CA ILE A 217 -10.51 27.61 2.53
C ILE A 217 -9.32 27.70 3.51
N PRO A 218 -8.07 27.77 3.03
CA PRO A 218 -6.92 28.09 3.87
C PRO A 218 -7.02 29.47 4.53
#